data_AF-A0A6B1HNA5-F1
#
_entry.id   AF-A0A6B1HNA5-F1
#
_cell.length_a   1.000
_cell.length_b   1.000
_cell.length_c   1.000
_cell.angle_alpha   90.00
_cell.angle_beta   90.00
_cell.angle_gamma   90.00
#
_symmetry.space_group_name_H-M   'P 1'
#
loop_
_entity.id
_entity.type
_entity.pdbx_description
1 polymer ?
#
loop_
_entity_poly.entity_id
_entity_poly.type
_entity_poly.pdbx_seq_one_letter_code
_entity_poly.pdbx_strand_id
1 'polypeptide(L)'
;MQISVETPPLEAGLTEELIDFWDGIFGDGYQADRPAYAGDERDFNRDTFYLLEQGGRTVGSSHLTTAVGNPELSGLGEVATAPQCRGQGIASRLCRAARADFLDVG
;
A
#
# COMPACT_ATOMS: atom_id res chain seq x y z
N MET A 1 12.59 -6.51 -10.87
CA MET A 1 11.54 -6.20 -9.87
C MET A 1 10.78 -4.99 -10.36
N GLN A 2 9.53 -5.17 -10.75
CA GLN A 2 8.61 -4.10 -11.15
C GLN A 2 7.73 -3.74 -9.95
N ILE A 3 7.26 -2.49 -9.89
CA ILE A 3 6.24 -2.08 -8.91
C ILE A 3 4.89 -2.25 -9.60
N SER A 4 3.96 -2.96 -8.97
CA SER A 4 2.53 -2.94 -9.32
C SER A 4 1.84 -1.87 -8.48
N VAL A 5 0.77 -1.30 -9.03
CA VAL A 5 -0.02 -0.25 -8.41
C VAL A 5 -1.48 -0.70 -8.42
N GLU A 6 -2.08 -0.72 -7.24
CA GLU A 6 -3.44 -1.22 -7.01
C GLU A 6 -4.26 -0.16 -6.27
N THR A 7 -5.55 -0.09 -6.57
CA THR A 7 -6.49 0.85 -5.93
C THR A 7 -7.75 0.09 -5.52
N PRO A 8 -8.34 0.37 -4.34
CA PRO A 8 -9.60 -0.26 -3.95
C PRO A 8 -10.71 -0.12 -5.02
N PRO A 9 -11.51 -1.15 -5.28
CA PRO A 9 -11.61 -2.40 -4.52
C PRO A 9 -10.48 -3.36 -4.90
N LEU A 10 -9.73 -3.83 -3.90
CA LEU A 10 -8.69 -4.83 -4.12
C LEU A 10 -9.33 -6.20 -4.38
N GLU A 11 -8.62 -7.04 -5.14
CA GLU A 11 -9.02 -8.43 -5.32
C GLU A 11 -8.97 -9.17 -3.96
N ALA A 12 -9.85 -10.14 -3.75
CA ALA A 12 -10.01 -10.80 -2.45
C ALA A 12 -8.72 -11.54 -2.03
N GLY A 13 -8.11 -12.30 -2.94
CA GLY A 13 -6.83 -12.98 -2.70
C GLY A 13 -5.71 -12.01 -2.37
N LEU A 14 -5.61 -10.88 -3.08
CA LEU A 14 -4.65 -9.83 -2.76
C LEU A 14 -4.92 -9.20 -1.38
N THR A 15 -6.19 -8.98 -1.03
CA THR A 15 -6.58 -8.44 0.28
C THR A 15 -6.11 -9.34 1.42
N GLU A 16 -6.35 -10.66 1.31
CA GLU A 16 -5.87 -11.63 2.30
C GLU A 16 -4.34 -11.60 2.39
N GLU A 17 -3.65 -11.61 1.25
CA GLU A 17 -2.18 -11.59 1.20
C GLU A 17 -1.59 -10.36 1.90
N LEU A 18 -2.14 -9.17 1.64
CA LEU A 18 -1.63 -7.93 2.21
C LEU A 18 -1.89 -7.84 3.71
N ILE A 19 -3.06 -8.27 4.18
CA ILE A 19 -3.36 -8.31 5.61
C ILE A 19 -2.40 -9.26 6.33
N ASP A 20 -2.22 -10.49 5.83
CA ASP A 20 -1.27 -11.45 6.40
C ASP A 20 0.17 -10.89 6.41
N PHE A 21 0.54 -10.18 5.35
CA PHE A 21 1.85 -9.54 5.23
C PHE A 21 2.06 -8.42 6.26
N TRP A 22 1.06 -7.56 6.46
CA TRP A 22 1.12 -6.45 7.41
C TRP A 22 1.02 -6.93 8.85
N ASP A 23 0.07 -7.82 9.17
CA ASP A 23 -0.05 -8.43 10.50
C ASP A 23 1.27 -9.12 10.90
N GLY A 24 1.92 -9.81 9.95
CA GLY A 24 3.23 -10.45 10.16
C GLY A 24 4.41 -9.48 10.40
N ILE A 25 4.28 -8.20 10.06
CA ILE A 25 5.34 -7.18 10.19
C ILE A 25 5.06 -6.19 11.33
N PHE A 26 3.83 -5.71 11.43
CA PHE A 26 3.40 -4.65 12.33
C PHE A 26 2.60 -5.19 13.54
N GLY A 27 2.18 -6.44 13.51
CA GLY A 27 1.26 -7.04 14.47
C GLY A 27 -0.19 -6.91 14.04
N ASP A 28 -1.07 -7.64 14.73
CA ASP A 28 -2.48 -7.78 14.37
C ASP A 28 -3.22 -6.43 14.34
N GLY A 29 -4.17 -6.30 13.40
CA GLY A 29 -5.13 -5.19 13.39
C GLY A 29 -5.72 -4.90 12.02
N TYR A 30 -5.04 -5.31 10.96
CA TYR A 30 -5.37 -4.96 9.58
C TYR A 30 -6.65 -5.66 9.06
N GLN A 31 -7.12 -6.69 9.76
CA GLN A 31 -8.43 -7.30 9.52
C GLN A 31 -9.59 -6.32 9.68
N ALA A 32 -9.46 -5.31 10.56
CA ALA A 32 -10.50 -4.31 10.80
C ALA A 32 -10.69 -3.35 9.60
N ASP A 33 -9.65 -3.16 8.79
CA ASP A 33 -9.61 -2.21 7.69
C ASP A 33 -10.08 -2.80 6.35
N ARG A 34 -10.52 -4.07 6.34
CA ARG A 34 -11.10 -4.74 5.16
C ARG A 34 -12.15 -3.92 4.39
N PRO A 35 -13.09 -3.22 5.04
CA PRO A 35 -14.04 -2.37 4.33
C PRO A 35 -13.34 -1.29 3.47
N ALA A 36 -12.27 -0.68 3.98
CA ALA A 36 -11.50 0.31 3.23
C ALA A 36 -10.85 -0.31 1.99
N TYR A 37 -10.26 -1.51 2.11
CA TYR A 37 -9.68 -2.25 0.98
C TYR A 37 -10.72 -2.71 -0.06
N ALA A 38 -11.96 -2.96 0.39
CA ALA A 38 -13.12 -3.19 -0.47
C ALA A 38 -13.65 -1.90 -1.14
N GLY A 39 -13.12 -0.74 -0.75
CA GLY A 39 -13.41 0.55 -1.35
C GLY A 39 -14.49 1.37 -0.66
N ASP A 40 -14.89 1.01 0.56
CA ASP A 40 -15.95 1.70 1.31
C ASP A 40 -15.56 3.15 1.66
N GLU A 41 -14.27 3.48 1.66
CA GLU A 41 -13.77 4.82 1.95
C GLU A 41 -13.58 5.73 0.72
N ARG A 42 -13.90 5.26 -0.49
CA ARG A 42 -13.59 5.99 -1.74
C ARG A 42 -14.19 7.39 -1.88
N ASP A 43 -15.26 7.67 -1.15
CA ASP A 43 -15.90 8.99 -1.12
C ASP A 43 -15.11 10.00 -0.26
N PHE A 44 -14.25 9.50 0.63
CA PHE A 44 -13.45 10.29 1.57
C PHE A 44 -11.96 10.27 1.21
N ASN A 45 -11.47 9.11 0.75
CA ASN A 45 -10.07 8.81 0.52
C ASN A 45 -9.84 8.24 -0.88
N ARG A 46 -8.72 8.62 -1.49
CA ARG A 46 -8.15 7.95 -2.65
C ARG A 46 -6.94 7.17 -2.19
N ASP A 47 -7.10 5.86 -2.09
CA ASP A 47 -6.06 4.94 -1.65
C ASP A 47 -5.35 4.31 -2.84
N THR A 48 -4.02 4.26 -2.76
CA THR A 48 -3.16 3.64 -3.79
C THR A 48 -2.08 2.81 -3.11
N PHE A 49 -2.05 1.52 -3.43
CA PHE A 49 -1.10 0.56 -2.91
C PHE A 49 -0.01 0.31 -3.96
N TYR A 50 1.24 0.48 -3.57
CA TYR A 50 2.40 0.21 -4.39
C TYR A 50 3.04 -1.06 -3.87
N LEU A 51 3.12 -2.09 -4.70
CA LEU A 51 3.58 -3.41 -4.30
C LEU A 51 4.83 -3.79 -5.09
N LEU A 52 5.78 -4.43 -4.41
CA LEU A 52 6.92 -5.05 -5.05
C LEU A 52 6.85 -6.55 -4.80
N GLU A 53 6.76 -7.31 -5.89
CA GLU A 53 6.64 -8.75 -5.85
C GLU A 53 7.95 -9.46 -6.18
N GLN A 54 8.16 -10.61 -5.54
CA GLN A 54 9.22 -11.55 -5.88
C GLN A 54 8.71 -12.98 -5.69
N GLY A 55 8.76 -13.77 -6.77
CA GLY A 55 8.28 -15.17 -6.73
C GLY A 55 6.76 -15.29 -6.55
N GLY A 56 5.99 -14.31 -7.04
CA GLY A 56 4.52 -14.29 -6.94
C GLY A 56 3.99 -13.98 -5.54
N ARG A 57 4.77 -13.28 -4.71
CA ARG A 57 4.35 -12.78 -3.40
C ARG A 57 4.88 -11.37 -3.19
N THR A 58 4.11 -10.58 -2.45
CA THR A 58 4.50 -9.27 -1.96
C THR A 58 5.71 -9.40 -1.03
N VAL A 59 6.79 -8.69 -1.37
CA VAL A 59 7.98 -8.57 -0.51
C VAL A 59 8.19 -7.14 -0.02
N GLY A 60 7.42 -6.19 -0.51
CA GLY A 60 7.30 -4.87 0.06
C GLY A 60 6.06 -4.15 -0.42
N SER A 61 5.56 -3.24 0.41
CA SER A 61 4.42 -2.39 0.10
C SER A 61 4.62 -0.97 0.61
N SER A 62 3.87 -0.04 0.03
CA SER A 62 3.57 1.28 0.61
C SER A 62 2.17 1.68 0.19
N HIS A 63 1.46 2.38 1.06
CA HIS A 63 0.10 2.85 0.84
C HIS A 63 0.05 4.37 0.87
N LEU A 64 -0.53 4.97 -0.16
CA LEU A 64 -0.77 6.41 -0.25
C LEU A 64 -2.27 6.67 -0.10
N THR A 65 -2.64 7.41 0.95
CA THR A 65 -4.02 7.85 1.19
C THR A 65 -4.10 9.35 0.93
N THR A 66 -4.87 9.76 -0.08
CA THR A 66 -5.11 11.18 -0.39
C THR A 66 -6.55 11.55 -0.08
N ALA A 67 -6.75 12.54 0.80
CA ALA A 67 -8.10 12.95 1.18
C ALA A 67 -8.81 13.63 -0.01
N VAL A 68 -10.01 13.17 -0.36
CA VAL A 68 -10.83 13.79 -1.43
C VAL A 68 -11.15 15.25 -1.11
N GLY A 69 -11.41 15.56 0.17
CA GLY A 69 -11.71 16.91 0.63
C GLY A 69 -10.50 17.85 0.72
N ASN A 70 -9.28 17.33 0.65
CA ASN A 70 -8.05 18.14 0.67
C ASN A 70 -6.92 17.40 -0.07
N PRO A 71 -6.89 17.46 -1.43
CA PRO A 71 -5.94 16.71 -2.23
C PRO A 71 -4.50 17.22 -2.13
N GLU A 72 -4.27 18.39 -1.51
CA GLU A 72 -2.92 18.91 -1.24
C GLU A 72 -2.22 18.18 -0.08
N LEU A 73 -2.92 17.30 0.64
CA LEU A 73 -2.40 16.52 1.74
C LEU A 73 -2.61 15.01 1.50
N SER A 74 -1.55 14.23 1.70
CA SER A 74 -1.59 12.77 1.68
C SER A 74 -0.88 12.16 2.88
N GLY A 75 -1.34 10.97 3.27
CA GLY A 75 -0.70 10.08 4.23
C GLY A 75 0.08 8.99 3.51
N LEU A 76 1.26 8.65 4.03
CA LEU A 76 2.04 7.51 3.58
C LEU A 76 2.08 6.46 4.70
N GLY A 77 1.45 5.32 4.46
CA GLY A 77 1.24 4.21 5.40
C GLY A 77 1.74 2.88 4.86
N GLU A 78 1.57 1.83 5.66
CA GLU A 78 1.81 0.42 5.29
C GLU A 78 3.17 0.19 4.58
N VAL A 79 4.19 0.97 4.97
CA VAL A 79 5.54 0.91 4.39
C VAL A 79 6.25 -0.32 4.95
N ALA A 80 6.00 -1.47 4.32
CA ALA A 80 6.49 -2.76 4.75
C ALA A 80 7.55 -3.32 3.81
N THR A 81 8.48 -4.09 4.37
CA THR A 81 9.43 -4.90 3.60
C THR A 81 9.66 -6.20 4.35
N ALA A 82 9.50 -7.32 3.63
CA ALA A 82 9.71 -8.66 4.13
C ALA A 82 11.09 -8.75 4.82
N PRO A 83 11.21 -9.32 6.03
CA PRO A 83 12.46 -9.31 6.80
C PRO A 83 13.71 -9.75 6.02
N GLN A 84 13.58 -10.81 5.22
CA GLN A 84 14.63 -11.37 4.38
C GLN A 84 15.04 -10.48 3.19
N CYS A 85 14.21 -9.49 2.84
CA CYS A 85 14.43 -8.55 1.74
C CYS A 85 14.87 -7.15 2.21
N ARG A 86 15.02 -6.95 3.52
CA ARG A 86 15.45 -5.65 4.09
C ARG A 86 16.89 -5.32 3.70
N GLY A 87 17.24 -4.03 3.74
CA GLY A 87 18.56 -3.53 3.34
C GLY A 87 18.79 -3.44 1.83
N GLN A 88 17.80 -3.78 1.01
CA GLN A 88 17.90 -3.78 -0.46
C GLN A 88 17.28 -2.54 -1.13
N GLY A 89 16.90 -1.52 -0.33
CA GLY A 89 16.32 -0.27 -0.84
C GLY A 89 14.86 -0.36 -1.32
N ILE A 90 14.14 -1.46 -1.03
CA ILE A 90 12.74 -1.66 -1.42
C ILE A 90 11.83 -0.54 -0.91
N ALA A 91 11.85 -0.26 0.40
CA ALA A 91 11.05 0.80 1.00
C ALA A 91 11.34 2.17 0.34
N SER A 92 12.61 2.53 0.14
CA SER A 92 12.98 3.78 -0.53
C SER A 92 12.45 3.87 -1.96
N ARG A 93 12.40 2.73 -2.67
CA ARG A 93 11.88 2.68 -4.04
C ARG A 93 10.36 2.85 -4.07
N LEU A 94 9.65 2.17 -3.18
CA LEU A 94 8.19 2.24 -3.05
C LEU A 94 7.73 3.64 -2.62
N CYS A 95 8.32 4.20 -1.56
CA CYS A 95 8.00 5.57 -1.12
C CYS A 95 8.32 6.62 -2.19
N ARG A 96 9.35 6.41 -3.02
CA ARG A 96 9.65 7.31 -4.14
C ARG A 96 8.58 7.25 -5.21
N ALA A 97 8.05 6.08 -5.53
CA ALA A 97 6.94 5.94 -6.46
C ALA A 97 5.69 6.63 -5.91
N ALA A 98 5.29 6.32 -4.68
CA ALA A 98 4.14 6.95 -4.03
C ALA A 98 4.24 8.48 -3.97
N ARG A 99 5.42 9.02 -3.63
CA ARG A 99 5.66 10.46 -3.63
C ARG A 99 5.61 11.07 -5.03
N ALA A 100 6.13 10.38 -6.05
CA ALA A 100 6.11 10.89 -7.41
C ALA A 100 4.66 11.02 -7.91
N ASP A 101 3.86 9.98 -7.73
CA ASP A 101 2.45 9.99 -8.13
C ASP A 101 1.64 11.07 -7.39
N PHE A 102 1.90 11.28 -6.09
CA PHE A 102 1.30 12.40 -5.36
C PHE A 102 1.63 13.77 -5.97
N LEU A 103 2.89 13.98 -6.39
CA LEU A 103 3.34 15.25 -6.97
C LEU A 103 2.90 15.43 -8.43
N ASP A 104 2.66 14.35 -9.16
CA ASP A 104 2.22 14.40 -10.57
C ASP A 104 0.70 14.66 -10.69
N VAL A 105 -0.08 14.37 -9.64
CA VAL A 105 -1.53 14.62 -9.57
C VAL A 105 -1.87 16.01 -9.00
N GLY A 106 -0.92 16.66 -8.33
CA GLY A 106 -1.05 17.98 -7.69
C GLY A 106 -0.60 19.18 -8.53
#